data_AF-A0AAN5IBJ9-F1
#
_entry.id   AF-A0AAN5IBJ9-F1
#
_cell.length_a   1.000
_cell.length_b   1.000
_cell.length_c   1.000
_cell.angle_alpha   90.00
_cell.angle_beta   90.00
_cell.angle_gamma   90.00
#
_symmetry.space_group_name_H-M   'P 1'
#
loop_
_entity.id
_entity.type
_entity.pdbx_description
1 polymer ?
#
loop_
_entity_poly.entity_id
_entity_poly.type
_entity_poly.pdbx_seq_one_letter_code
_entity_poly.pdbx_strand_id
1 'polypeptide(L)'
;LQMDYSLLIIICHSAIATVSFSINFLLLFSMLFFTPRSSRPFTILMIFHTVMEILNTLSSFSSMSRILLIDWHLVFISYGPC
;
A
#
# COMPACT_ATOMS: atom_id res chain seq x y z
N LEU A 1 -2.03 22.43 16.06
CA LEU A 1 -3.30 21.82 15.65
C LEU A 1 -3.29 21.34 14.20
N GLN A 2 -3.22 22.19 13.16
CA GLN A 2 -3.29 21.69 11.76
C GLN A 2 -2.13 20.77 11.36
N MET A 3 -0.92 20.98 11.91
CA MET A 3 0.22 20.07 11.74
C MET A 3 0.04 18.70 12.39
N ASP A 4 -0.67 18.63 13.52
CA ASP A 4 -0.81 17.38 14.30
C ASP A 4 -1.72 16.38 13.57
N TYR A 5 -2.78 16.87 12.92
CA TYR A 5 -3.69 16.04 12.14
C TYR A 5 -3.01 15.43 10.90
N SER A 6 -2.18 16.20 10.19
CA SER A 6 -1.46 15.69 9.01
C SER A 6 -0.51 14.54 9.38
N LEU A 7 0.20 14.68 10.49
CA LEU A 7 1.13 13.65 10.97
C LEU A 7 0.38 12.37 11.38
N LEU A 8 -0.77 12.51 12.04
CA LEU A 8 -1.64 11.40 12.41
C LEU A 8 -2.19 10.67 11.17
N ILE A 9 -2.60 11.40 10.13
CA ILE A 9 -3.07 10.84 8.87
C ILE A 9 -1.95 10.03 8.19
N ILE A 10 -0.71 10.52 8.17
CA ILE A 10 0.44 9.80 7.58
C ILE A 10 0.74 8.51 8.36
N ILE A 11 0.72 8.56 9.69
CA ILE A 11 0.94 7.38 10.54
C ILE A 11 -0.15 6.34 10.28
N CYS A 12 -1.43 6.73 10.28
CA CYS A 12 -2.52 5.81 9.98
C CYS A 12 -2.43 5.24 8.57
N HIS A 13 -2.13 6.08 7.57
CA HIS A 13 -2.04 5.63 6.18
C HIS A 13 -0.86 4.67 5.96
N SER A 14 0.30 4.96 6.53
CA SER A 14 1.48 4.07 6.48
C SER A 14 1.24 2.75 7.23
N ALA A 15 0.57 2.77 8.38
CA ALA A 15 0.18 1.55 9.09
C ALA A 15 -0.79 0.69 8.27
N ILE A 16 -1.81 1.29 7.66
CA ILE A 16 -2.77 0.56 6.81
C ILE A 16 -2.08 0.02 5.56
N ALA A 17 -1.20 0.80 4.93
CA ALA A 17 -0.45 0.37 3.75
C ALA A 17 0.47 -0.82 4.05
N THR A 18 1.19 -0.79 5.18
CA THR A 18 2.08 -1.90 5.58
C THR A 18 1.32 -3.19 5.90
N VAL A 19 0.18 -3.09 6.59
CA VAL A 19 -0.70 -4.24 6.86
C VAL A 19 -1.25 -4.81 5.54
N SER A 20 -1.76 -3.95 4.65
CA SER A 20 -2.30 -4.38 3.35
C SER A 20 -1.23 -5.05 2.49
N PHE A 21 -0.02 -4.51 2.46
CA PHE A 21 1.09 -5.11 1.73
C PHE A 21 1.48 -6.49 2.30
N SER A 22 1.54 -6.60 3.62
CA SER A 22 1.90 -7.87 4.29
C SER A 22 0.88 -8.97 4.03
N ILE A 23 -0.42 -8.65 4.12
CA ILE A 23 -1.51 -9.60 3.86
C ILE A 23 -1.50 -10.03 2.39
N ASN A 24 -1.42 -9.08 1.46
CA ASN A 24 -1.41 -9.39 0.03
C ASN A 24 -0.16 -10.21 -0.37
N PHE A 25 0.99 -9.94 0.22
CA PHE A 25 2.20 -10.73 -0.02
C PHE A 25 2.06 -12.17 0.51
N LEU A 26 1.51 -12.35 1.72
CA LEU A 26 1.21 -13.67 2.28
C LEU A 26 0.20 -14.44 1.41
N LEU A 27 -0.82 -13.75 0.91
CA LEU A 27 -1.84 -14.32 0.04
C LEU A 27 -1.23 -14.80 -1.28
N LEU A 28 -0.39 -13.95 -1.90
CA LEU A 28 0.35 -14.29 -3.12
C LEU A 28 1.28 -15.49 -2.90
N PHE A 29 2.04 -15.49 -1.81
CA PHE A 29 2.90 -16.62 -1.45
C PHE A 29 2.09 -17.91 -1.26
N SER A 30 0.97 -17.84 -0.53
CA SER A 30 0.11 -18.99 -0.30
C SER A 30 -0.43 -19.57 -1.62
N MET A 31 -0.87 -18.70 -2.53
CA MET A 31 -1.37 -19.11 -3.84
C MET A 31 -0.28 -19.76 -4.72
N LEU A 32 0.96 -19.28 -4.65
CA LEU A 32 2.06 -19.85 -5.43
C LEU A 32 2.51 -21.22 -4.91
N PHE A 33 2.50 -21.42 -3.58
CA PHE A 33 3.08 -22.62 -2.97
C PHE A 33 2.06 -23.71 -2.61
N PHE A 34 0.83 -23.36 -2.22
CA PHE A 34 -0.13 -24.31 -1.64
C PHE A 34 -1.35 -24.59 -2.53
N THR A 35 -1.46 -24.00 -3.71
CA THR A 35 -2.64 -24.18 -4.57
C THR A 35 -2.71 -25.60 -5.19
N PRO A 36 -3.80 -26.36 -4.98
CA PRO A 36 -4.01 -27.64 -5.64
C PRO A 36 -4.37 -27.48 -7.12
N ARG A 37 -3.97 -28.43 -7.97
CA ARG A 37 -4.18 -28.37 -9.44
C ARG A 37 -5.64 -28.21 -9.88
N SER A 38 -6.60 -28.57 -9.03
CA SER A 38 -8.03 -28.50 -9.31
C SER A 38 -8.60 -27.07 -9.40
N SER A 39 -7.95 -26.07 -8.79
CA SER A 39 -8.44 -24.68 -8.73
C SER A 39 -7.63 -23.69 -9.56
N ARG A 40 -6.76 -24.19 -10.46
CA ARG A 40 -5.83 -23.38 -11.28
C ARG A 40 -6.42 -22.13 -11.94
N PRO A 41 -7.56 -22.18 -12.66
CA PRO A 41 -8.08 -20.97 -13.33
C PRO A 41 -8.53 -19.91 -12.32
N PHE A 42 -9.10 -20.31 -11.19
CA PHE A 42 -9.50 -19.41 -10.11
C PHE A 42 -8.27 -18.79 -9.42
N THR A 43 -7.23 -19.59 -9.17
CA THR A 43 -5.98 -19.10 -8.57
C THR A 43 -5.26 -18.10 -9.47
N ILE A 44 -5.26 -18.30 -10.79
CA ILE A 44 -4.65 -17.32 -11.71
C ILE A 44 -5.34 -15.96 -11.60
N LEU A 45 -6.69 -15.93 -11.59
CA LEU A 45 -7.45 -14.69 -11.39
C LEU A 45 -7.13 -14.04 -10.04
N MET A 46 -7.05 -14.84 -8.97
CA MET A 46 -6.70 -14.35 -7.64
C MET A 46 -5.26 -13.80 -7.58
N ILE A 47 -4.30 -14.41 -8.26
CA ILE A 47 -2.93 -13.88 -8.37
C ILE A 47 -2.93 -12.52 -9.06
N PHE A 48 -3.63 -12.38 -10.18
CA PHE A 48 -3.76 -11.08 -10.87
C PHE A 48 -4.40 -10.02 -9.96
N HIS A 49 -5.47 -10.38 -9.26
CA HIS A 49 -6.12 -9.48 -8.30
C HIS A 49 -5.14 -9.02 -7.20
N THR A 50 -4.43 -9.96 -6.60
CA THR A 50 -3.47 -9.70 -5.51
C THR A 50 -2.32 -8.80 -5.99
N VAL A 51 -1.83 -9.02 -7.22
CA VAL A 51 -0.80 -8.16 -7.83
C VAL A 51 -1.34 -6.74 -8.07
N MET A 52 -2.57 -6.60 -8.56
CA MET A 52 -3.20 -5.29 -8.74
C MET A 52 -3.41 -4.57 -7.41
N GLU A 53 -3.75 -5.27 -6.33
CA GLU A 53 -3.82 -4.71 -4.98
C GLU A 53 -2.47 -4.20 -4.48
N ILE A 54 -1.39 -4.95 -4.70
CA ILE A 54 -0.02 -4.54 -4.34
C ILE A 54 0.38 -3.28 -5.13
N LEU A 55 0.09 -3.22 -6.43
CA LEU A 55 0.37 -2.04 -7.25
C LEU A 55 -0.47 -0.83 -6.82
N ASN A 56 -1.75 -1.05 -6.46
CA ASN A 56 -2.63 0.02 -6.02
C ASN A 56 -2.23 0.59 -4.66
N THR A 57 -1.84 -0.26 -3.72
CA THR A 57 -1.32 0.16 -2.41
C THR A 57 -0.01 0.92 -2.54
N LEU A 58 0.89 0.48 -3.44
CA LEU A 58 2.13 1.21 -3.74
C LEU A 58 1.87 2.57 -4.40
N SER A 59 0.92 2.64 -5.34
CA SER A 59 0.50 3.88 -5.99
C SER A 59 -0.09 4.87 -4.98
N SER A 60 -0.96 4.36 -4.09
CA SER A 60 -1.58 5.15 -3.01
C SER A 60 -0.55 5.64 -1.98
N PHE A 61 0.48 4.84 -1.68
CA PHE A 61 1.57 5.28 -0.82
C PHE A 61 2.45 6.35 -1.49
N SER A 62 2.75 6.17 -2.78
CA SER A 62 3.54 7.11 -3.59
C SER A 62 2.84 8.47 -3.78
N SER A 63 1.52 8.47 -3.92
CA SER A 63 0.74 9.72 -3.97
C SER A 63 0.79 10.50 -2.65
N MET A 64 0.91 9.79 -1.52
CA MET A 64 1.07 10.35 -0.18
C MET A 64 2.51 10.81 0.12
N SER A 65 3.53 10.22 -0.51
CA SER A 65 4.95 10.51 -0.25
C SER A 65 5.45 11.85 -0.81
N ARG A 66 4.60 12.86 -1.00
CA ARG A 66 4.99 14.26 -1.29
C ARG A 66 5.57 14.95 -0.05
N ILE A 67 6.53 14.30 0.59
CA ILE A 67 7.26 14.77 1.76
C ILE A 67 8.63 15.21 1.24
N LEU A 68 8.85 16.53 1.16
CA LEU A 68 10.15 17.09 0.84
C LEU A 68 10.93 17.32 2.13
N LEU A 69 12.10 16.69 2.21
CA LEU A 69 13.01 16.91 3.32
C LEU A 69 13.91 18.10 2.93
N ILE A 70 13.68 19.26 3.54
CA ILE A 70 14.51 20.45 3.35
C ILE A 70 15.27 20.68 4.66
N ASP A 71 16.59 20.54 4.59
CA ASP A 71 17.56 20.67 5.69
C ASP A 71 17.33 19.70 6.87
N TRP A 72 16.38 19.99 7.76
CA TRP A 72 15.95 19.17 8.91
C TRP A 72 14.43 19.23 9.15
N HIS A 73 13.69 19.89 8.24
CA HIS A 73 12.25 20.07 8.32
C HIS A 73 11.57 19.21 7.25
N LEU A 74 10.61 18.41 7.69
CA LEU A 74 9.70 17.70 6.81
C LEU A 74 8.68 18.71 6.28
N VAL A 75 8.88 19.19 5.05
CA VAL A 75 7.95 20.09 4.37
C VAL A 75 6.99 19.27 3.53
N PHE A 76 5.73 19.26 3.94
CA PHE A 76 4.65 18.54 3.25
C PHE A 76 4.14 19.40 2.11
N ILE A 77 4.29 18.96 0.85
CA ILE A 77 3.69 19.66 -0.30
C ILE A 77 2.42 18.92 -0.70
N SER A 78 1.33 19.21 0.01
CA SER A 78 -0.03 18.84 -0.42
C SER A 78 -0.68 20.01 -1.17
N TYR A 79 -0.12 20.42 -2.30
CA TYR A 79 -0.88 21.21 -3.28
C TYR A 79 -1.44 20.26 -4.34
N GLY A 80 -2.65 19.81 -4.08
CA GLY A 80 -3.43 18.87 -4.88
C GLY A 80 -4.61 18.39 -4.03
N PRO A 81 -5.80 18.20 -4.61
CA PRO A 81 -6.96 17.82 -3.84
C PRO A 81 -6.70 16.43 -3.25
N CYS A 82 -6.63 16.37 -1.93
CA CYS A 82 -7.17 15.22 -1.23
C CYS A 82 -8.69 15.24 -1.46
#